data_AF-A0A969NWE9-F1
#
_entry.id   AF-A0A969NWE9-F1
#
_cell.length_a   1.000
_cell.length_b   1.000
_cell.length_c   1.000
_cell.angle_alpha   90.00
_cell.angle_beta   90.00
_cell.angle_gamma   90.00
#
_symmetry.space_group_name_H-M   'P 1'
#
loop_
_entity.id
_entity.type
_entity.pdbx_description
1 polymer ?
#
loop_
_entity_poly.entity_id
_entity_poly.type
_entity_poly.pdbx_seq_one_letter_code
_entity_poly.pdbx_strand_id
1 'polypeptide(L)'
;MTIATVLKNYQVDLEHAYHVTDLAVTMFYQSQPMHGLSERARRLLEIGALLHNVGLTTDQAQHHLIGRDIVLDSDLLDLSDDERAMVACLVAFHRKRVEPEREPAFLRLSKKQQQLVLRLAALLRIADGLDYSQTQTTRIQACKVGQRKVRLQVVGPHADQDGPRALEKADLWKTVFDREIKVTPEVITLTIDAENAKTDATVTALSEPTAVESSEPRLRQLMTSHDTLTETVRRLLRQNFQRLLTQEQKVLGDTDVRSVHEMRVATRRLRALLLIGSEVAPFQEVRTFRKSIQQIARAAADVRDCDVLREHVERYRETLPPAECEGLATLFKRLERDRSKARTRLQTYLATPAYTSFKRSFATFLTDNASDWNTQLRLRDLAGSVIWHRYEQLREYERDVDFQDLKDTDEELLHEMRITGKRLRYLLEIASALPDIPTDDLLKPLVDLQDCLGGLQDIAVAKAYMATIDGKAESKAAIERYLAHREEERATLFAQVPGHWERITSVSYRRVLAELLVTL
;
A
#
# COMPACT_ATOMS: atom_id res chain seq x y z
N MET A 1 6.30 -9.50 30.91
CA MET A 1 6.53 -8.24 30.18
C MET A 1 6.31 -8.47 28.67
N THR A 2 5.70 -7.55 27.94
CA THR A 2 5.51 -7.69 26.48
C THR A 2 6.75 -7.21 25.72
N ILE A 3 6.93 -7.67 24.47
CA ILE A 3 8.03 -7.22 23.59
C ILE A 3 8.01 -5.70 23.42
N ALA A 4 6.84 -5.09 23.23
CA ALA A 4 6.67 -3.63 23.14
C ALA A 4 7.17 -2.90 24.40
N THR A 5 6.99 -3.50 25.58
CA THR A 5 7.49 -2.94 26.83
C THR A 5 9.02 -2.98 26.88
N VAL A 6 9.63 -4.07 26.42
CA VAL A 6 11.10 -4.18 26.31
C VAL A 6 11.65 -3.10 25.37
N LEU A 7 11.11 -3.01 24.15
CA LEU A 7 11.55 -2.03 23.15
C LEU A 7 11.48 -0.60 23.68
N LYS A 8 10.41 -0.27 24.42
CA LYS A 8 10.23 1.03 25.06
C LYS A 8 11.22 1.26 26.20
N ASN A 9 11.37 0.29 27.11
CA ASN A 9 12.21 0.44 28.31
C ASN A 9 13.67 0.67 27.96
N TYR A 10 14.15 0.03 26.89
CA TYR A 10 15.52 0.17 26.42
C TYR A 10 15.69 1.18 25.28
N GLN A 11 14.64 1.96 24.97
CA GLN A 11 14.63 3.04 23.98
C GLN A 11 15.23 2.59 22.63
N VAL A 12 14.77 1.44 22.13
CA VAL A 12 15.24 0.89 20.86
C VAL A 12 14.84 1.81 19.72
N ASP A 13 15.77 2.02 18.77
CA ASP A 13 15.44 2.65 17.49
C ASP A 13 14.45 1.76 16.73
N LEU A 14 13.18 2.15 16.80
CA LEU A 14 12.09 1.38 16.23
C LEU A 14 12.09 1.44 14.70
N GLU A 15 12.56 2.54 14.08
CA GLU A 15 12.56 2.66 12.62
C GLU A 15 13.55 1.65 12.03
N HIS A 16 14.75 1.59 12.58
CA HIS A 16 15.76 0.61 12.22
C HIS A 16 15.31 -0.83 12.55
N ALA A 17 14.82 -1.07 13.77
CA ALA A 17 14.37 -2.40 14.19
C ALA A 17 13.23 -2.95 13.32
N TYR A 18 12.22 -2.13 13.00
CA TYR A 18 11.12 -2.55 12.12
C TYR A 18 11.59 -2.77 10.70
N HIS A 19 12.51 -1.94 10.20
CA HIS A 19 12.98 -2.11 8.84
C HIS A 19 13.83 -3.37 8.67
N VAL A 20 14.74 -3.65 9.60
CA VAL A 20 15.51 -4.92 9.63
C VAL A 20 14.56 -6.12 9.75
N THR A 21 13.49 -5.99 10.54
CA THR A 21 12.46 -7.02 10.66
C THR A 21 11.74 -7.29 9.33
N ASP A 22 11.31 -6.24 8.62
CA ASP A 22 10.68 -6.35 7.29
C ASP A 22 11.60 -7.03 6.28
N LEU A 23 12.88 -6.66 6.26
CA LEU A 23 13.90 -7.28 5.41
C LEU A 23 14.10 -8.76 5.77
N ALA A 24 14.20 -9.09 7.05
CA ALA A 24 14.40 -10.48 7.52
C ALA A 24 13.19 -11.37 7.18
N VAL A 25 11.97 -10.89 7.41
CA VAL A 25 10.73 -11.63 7.11
C VAL A 25 10.52 -11.75 5.59
N THR A 26 10.78 -10.68 4.83
CA THR A 26 10.72 -10.72 3.36
C THR A 26 11.71 -11.74 2.81
N MET A 27 12.94 -11.75 3.32
CA MET A 27 13.96 -12.73 2.93
C MET A 27 13.54 -14.16 3.30
N PHE A 28 12.98 -14.36 4.50
CA PHE A 28 12.44 -15.65 4.94
C PHE A 28 11.40 -16.18 3.94
N TYR A 29 10.38 -15.39 3.59
CA TYR A 29 9.35 -15.87 2.67
C TYR A 29 9.86 -16.13 1.27
N GLN A 30 10.67 -15.23 0.71
CA GLN A 30 11.16 -15.41 -0.66
C GLN A 30 12.24 -16.50 -0.78
N SER A 31 12.84 -16.93 0.33
CA SER A 31 13.76 -18.07 0.39
C SER A 31 13.13 -19.34 0.97
N GLN A 32 11.82 -19.36 1.23
CA GLN A 32 11.09 -20.51 1.78
C GLN A 32 11.36 -21.81 1.02
N PRO A 33 11.37 -21.84 -0.34
CA PRO A 33 11.62 -23.08 -1.09
C PRO A 33 13.00 -23.69 -0.83
N MET A 34 13.95 -22.90 -0.33
CA MET A 34 15.29 -23.38 0.04
C MET A 34 15.30 -23.99 1.44
N HIS A 35 14.70 -23.31 2.42
CA HIS A 35 14.92 -23.64 3.82
C HIS A 35 13.78 -24.44 4.47
N GLY A 36 12.54 -24.35 3.98
CA GLY A 36 11.39 -25.10 4.47
C GLY A 36 11.11 -24.90 5.97
N LEU A 37 11.37 -23.70 6.49
CA LEU A 37 11.17 -23.39 7.92
C LEU A 37 9.70 -23.05 8.18
N SER A 38 9.22 -23.32 9.39
CA SER A 38 7.82 -23.12 9.77
C SER A 38 7.49 -21.66 10.11
N GLU A 39 6.20 -21.32 10.13
CA GLU A 39 5.72 -20.01 10.62
C GLU A 39 6.14 -19.71 12.06
N ARG A 40 6.28 -20.75 12.90
CA ARG A 40 6.83 -20.58 14.25
C ARG A 40 8.28 -20.09 14.23
N ALA A 41 9.09 -20.59 13.29
CA ALA A 41 10.45 -20.11 13.08
C ALA A 41 10.48 -18.66 12.56
N ARG A 42 9.55 -18.30 11.67
CA ARG A 42 9.38 -16.91 11.20
C ARG A 42 9.08 -15.96 12.37
N ARG A 43 8.19 -16.37 13.28
CA ARG A 43 7.88 -15.59 14.49
C ARG A 43 9.11 -15.35 15.36
N LEU A 44 9.94 -16.37 15.58
CA LEU A 44 11.19 -16.22 16.34
C LEU A 44 12.17 -15.27 15.64
N LEU A 45 12.28 -15.35 14.31
CA LEU A 45 13.10 -14.43 13.52
C LEU A 45 12.62 -12.98 13.64
N GLU A 46 11.32 -12.74 13.53
CA GLU A 46 10.71 -11.43 13.68
C GLU A 46 11.00 -10.82 15.05
N ILE A 47 10.79 -11.61 16.12
CA ILE A 47 11.05 -11.12 17.49
C ILE A 47 12.54 -10.85 17.70
N GLY A 48 13.41 -11.74 17.22
CA GLY A 48 14.87 -11.54 17.26
C GLY A 48 15.31 -10.30 16.49
N ALA A 49 14.68 -10.04 15.34
CA ALA A 49 14.94 -8.86 14.52
C ALA A 49 14.45 -7.56 15.20
N LEU A 50 13.31 -7.58 15.88
CA LEU A 50 12.86 -6.41 16.64
C LEU A 50 13.80 -6.08 17.81
N LEU A 51 14.29 -7.11 18.49
CA LEU A 51 15.08 -6.96 19.72
C LEU A 51 16.59 -6.90 19.49
N HIS A 52 17.08 -6.98 18.25
CA HIS A 52 18.52 -7.15 17.97
C HIS A 52 19.40 -6.04 18.56
N ASN A 53 18.88 -4.80 18.65
CA ASN A 53 19.58 -3.65 19.22
C ASN A 53 19.07 -3.22 20.60
N VAL A 54 18.38 -4.10 21.33
CA VAL A 54 17.85 -3.78 22.66
C VAL A 54 18.93 -3.39 23.69
N GLY A 55 20.16 -3.89 23.53
CA GLY A 55 21.27 -3.50 24.41
C GLY A 55 21.96 -2.18 24.05
N LEU A 56 21.57 -1.50 22.96
CA LEU A 56 22.35 -0.41 22.36
C LEU A 56 22.51 0.81 23.28
N THR A 57 21.45 1.15 24.02
CA THR A 57 21.44 2.27 24.97
C THR A 57 22.17 1.96 26.29
N THR A 58 22.40 0.68 26.57
CA THR A 58 23.12 0.23 27.77
C THR A 58 24.62 0.11 27.50
N ASP A 59 25.01 -0.53 26.39
CA ASP A 59 26.41 -0.62 25.95
C ASP A 59 26.49 -0.71 24.43
N GLN A 60 26.96 0.36 23.78
CA GLN A 60 27.07 0.41 22.33
C GLN A 60 28.08 -0.62 21.77
N ALA A 61 29.18 -0.91 22.46
CA ALA A 61 30.25 -1.79 22.00
C ALA A 61 29.85 -3.27 22.10
N GLN A 62 29.10 -3.65 23.14
CA GLN A 62 28.69 -5.02 23.44
C GLN A 62 27.17 -5.23 23.42
N HIS A 63 26.41 -4.37 22.75
CA HIS A 63 24.93 -4.41 22.73
C HIS A 63 24.29 -5.75 22.35
N HIS A 64 24.97 -6.58 21.56
CA HIS A 64 24.51 -7.94 21.22
C HIS A 64 24.54 -8.89 22.43
N LEU A 65 25.53 -8.78 23.32
CA LEU A 65 25.62 -9.58 24.55
C LEU A 65 24.72 -9.01 25.65
N ILE A 66 24.73 -7.68 25.83
CA ILE A 66 23.82 -7.03 26.77
C ILE A 66 22.37 -7.22 26.35
N GLY A 67 22.08 -7.12 25.05
CA GLY A 67 20.76 -7.37 24.50
C GLY A 67 20.31 -8.82 24.70
N ARG A 68 21.20 -9.79 24.54
CA ARG A 68 20.94 -11.19 24.89
C ARG A 68 20.56 -11.33 26.37
N ASP A 69 21.32 -10.73 27.28
CA ASP A 69 21.06 -10.82 28.73
C ASP A 69 19.72 -10.18 29.09
N ILE A 70 19.42 -9.00 28.53
CA ILE A 70 18.11 -8.35 28.65
C ILE A 70 16.98 -9.28 28.20
N VAL A 71 17.13 -9.97 27.07
CA VAL A 71 16.10 -10.89 26.57
C VAL A 71 15.94 -12.12 27.48
N LEU A 72 17.04 -12.66 28.02
CA LEU A 72 16.97 -13.81 28.93
C LEU A 72 16.30 -13.47 30.25
N ASP A 73 16.59 -12.29 30.79
CA ASP A 73 16.07 -11.78 32.07
C ASP A 73 14.65 -11.22 31.94
N SER A 74 14.22 -10.88 30.73
CA SER A 74 12.85 -10.43 30.46
C SER A 74 11.88 -11.61 30.46
N ASP A 75 10.90 -11.60 31.37
CA ASP A 75 9.82 -12.60 31.37
C ASP A 75 8.82 -12.33 30.21
N LEU A 76 9.19 -12.72 28.99
CA LEU A 76 8.41 -12.46 27.78
C LEU A 76 7.19 -13.37 27.71
N LEU A 77 6.00 -12.80 27.93
CA LEU A 77 4.72 -13.51 28.11
C LEU A 77 4.35 -14.47 26.96
N ASP A 78 4.89 -14.24 25.76
CA ASP A 78 4.53 -14.99 24.55
C ASP A 78 5.59 -15.99 24.07
N LEU A 79 6.59 -16.31 24.91
CA LEU A 79 7.68 -17.24 24.56
C LEU A 79 7.89 -18.28 25.66
N SER A 80 8.04 -19.55 25.26
CA SER A 80 8.61 -20.57 26.16
C SER A 80 10.06 -20.24 26.51
N ASP A 81 10.59 -20.85 27.58
CA ASP A 81 11.99 -20.64 27.98
C ASP A 81 12.98 -20.98 26.85
N ASP A 82 12.74 -22.07 26.14
CA ASP A 82 13.56 -22.45 24.98
C ASP A 82 13.48 -21.40 23.87
N GLU A 83 12.28 -20.91 23.55
CA GLU A 83 12.11 -19.87 22.53
C GLU A 83 12.74 -18.54 22.94
N ARG A 84 12.66 -18.17 24.22
CA ARG A 84 13.33 -16.99 24.77
C ARG A 84 14.84 -17.12 24.64
N ALA A 85 15.40 -18.29 24.91
CA ALA A 85 16.82 -18.55 24.67
C ALA A 85 17.18 -18.53 23.18
N MET A 86 16.32 -19.04 22.29
CA MET A 86 16.53 -18.95 20.85
C MET A 86 16.57 -17.49 20.38
N VAL A 87 15.62 -16.66 20.82
CA VAL A 87 15.60 -15.21 20.52
C VAL A 87 16.85 -14.53 21.08
N ALA A 88 17.24 -14.84 22.32
CA ALA A 88 18.45 -14.30 22.92
C ALA A 88 19.70 -14.65 22.10
N CYS A 89 19.79 -15.88 21.56
CA CYS A 89 20.86 -16.24 20.64
C CYS A 89 20.81 -15.47 19.32
N LEU A 90 19.63 -15.16 18.77
CA LEU A 90 19.52 -14.31 17.58
C LEU A 90 20.08 -12.91 17.85
N VAL A 91 19.77 -12.33 19.00
CA VAL A 91 20.32 -11.04 19.45
C VAL A 91 21.83 -11.15 19.66
N ALA A 92 22.34 -12.23 20.24
CA ALA A 92 23.78 -12.43 20.42
C ALA A 92 24.52 -12.58 19.08
N PHE A 93 23.92 -13.26 18.10
CA PHE A 93 24.58 -13.65 16.85
C PHE A 93 24.35 -12.69 15.68
N HIS A 94 23.59 -11.59 15.83
CA HIS A 94 23.31 -10.68 14.71
C HIS A 94 24.54 -9.87 14.24
N ARG A 95 25.59 -9.75 15.06
CA ARG A 95 26.82 -9.02 14.71
C ARG A 95 28.08 -9.71 15.23
N LYS A 96 29.24 -9.19 14.79
CA LYS A 96 30.58 -9.76 15.06
C LYS A 96 30.66 -11.22 14.60
N ARG A 97 31.78 -11.88 14.90
CA ARG A 97 31.99 -13.30 14.60
C ARG A 97 31.04 -14.14 15.46
N VAL A 98 30.36 -15.09 14.83
CA VAL A 98 29.49 -16.04 15.53
C VAL A 98 30.36 -17.17 16.10
N GLU A 99 30.31 -17.37 17.43
CA GLU A 99 31.04 -18.42 18.16
C GLU A 99 30.04 -19.27 18.99
N PRO A 100 29.23 -20.15 18.36
CA PRO A 100 28.14 -20.86 19.04
C PRO A 100 28.61 -21.74 20.20
N GLU A 101 29.82 -22.27 20.12
CA GLU A 101 30.47 -23.08 21.17
C GLU A 101 30.78 -22.31 22.45
N ARG A 102 30.69 -20.96 22.42
CA ARG A 102 30.95 -20.09 23.58
C ARG A 102 29.69 -19.43 24.13
N GLU A 103 28.51 -19.69 23.55
CA GLU A 103 27.24 -19.07 23.93
C GLU A 103 26.40 -20.01 24.81
N PRO A 104 26.30 -19.78 26.14
CA PRO A 104 25.59 -20.68 27.05
C PRO A 104 24.11 -20.86 26.70
N ALA A 105 23.42 -19.79 26.25
CA ALA A 105 22.01 -19.87 25.85
C ALA A 105 21.82 -20.75 24.60
N PHE A 106 22.85 -20.89 23.77
CA PHE A 106 22.84 -21.77 22.60
C PHE A 106 23.15 -23.22 23.00
N LEU A 107 24.14 -23.43 23.85
CA LEU A 107 24.57 -24.76 24.27
C LEU A 107 23.50 -25.55 25.03
N ARG A 108 22.60 -24.86 25.74
CA ARG A 108 21.46 -25.51 26.42
C ARG A 108 20.37 -26.03 25.48
N LEU A 109 20.29 -25.51 24.26
CA LEU A 109 19.25 -25.88 23.29
C LEU A 109 19.53 -27.27 22.70
N SER A 110 18.47 -27.98 22.33
CA SER A 110 18.60 -29.23 21.57
C SER A 110 19.29 -29.01 20.22
N LYS A 111 19.88 -30.07 19.63
CA LYS A 111 20.55 -29.98 18.33
C LYS A 111 19.66 -29.42 17.21
N LYS A 112 18.35 -29.73 17.23
CA LYS A 112 17.38 -29.20 16.26
C LYS A 112 17.15 -27.70 16.45
N GLN A 113 17.03 -27.25 17.70
CA GLN A 113 16.88 -25.82 18.04
C GLN A 113 18.16 -25.04 17.71
N GLN A 114 19.34 -25.61 18.01
CA GLN A 114 20.64 -25.04 17.62
C GLN A 114 20.72 -24.81 16.11
N GLN A 115 20.39 -25.82 15.30
CA GLN A 115 20.34 -25.66 13.84
C GLN A 115 19.33 -24.60 13.40
N LEU A 116 18.17 -24.51 14.04
CA LEU A 116 17.17 -23.49 13.73
C LEU A 116 17.71 -22.08 13.99
N VAL A 117 18.31 -21.85 15.17
CA VAL A 117 18.89 -20.55 15.55
C VAL A 117 19.94 -20.11 14.55
N LEU A 118 20.87 -21.00 14.14
CA LEU A 118 21.91 -20.62 13.17
C LEU A 118 21.32 -20.23 11.80
N ARG A 119 20.27 -20.92 11.34
CA ARG A 119 19.59 -20.60 10.08
C ARG A 119 18.85 -19.26 10.15
N LEU A 120 18.19 -18.98 11.27
CA LEU A 120 17.51 -17.70 11.49
C LEU A 120 18.51 -16.54 11.69
N ALA A 121 19.60 -16.77 12.42
CA ALA A 121 20.66 -15.79 12.59
C ALA A 121 21.29 -15.42 11.25
N ALA A 122 21.50 -16.38 10.34
CA ALA A 122 22.02 -16.10 9.00
C ALA A 122 21.09 -15.16 8.20
N LEU A 123 19.77 -15.29 8.33
CA LEU A 123 18.80 -14.38 7.71
C LEU A 123 18.85 -12.99 8.37
N LEU A 124 18.83 -12.93 9.70
CA LEU A 124 18.85 -11.67 10.46
C LEU A 124 20.12 -10.85 10.16
N ARG A 125 21.29 -11.48 10.12
CA ARG A 125 22.56 -10.80 9.84
C ARG A 125 22.58 -10.10 8.49
N ILE A 126 22.03 -10.76 7.46
CA ILE A 126 21.94 -10.20 6.11
C ILE A 126 20.93 -9.05 6.09
N ALA A 127 19.78 -9.21 6.74
CA ALA A 127 18.77 -8.16 6.85
C ALA A 127 19.29 -6.91 7.59
N ASP A 128 20.02 -7.09 8.68
CA ASP A 128 20.68 -6.02 9.43
C ASP A 128 21.81 -5.35 8.61
N GLY A 129 22.47 -6.10 7.72
CA GLY A 129 23.41 -5.52 6.76
C GLY A 129 22.74 -4.69 5.66
N LEU A 130 21.50 -5.02 5.30
CA LEU A 130 20.71 -4.31 4.29
C LEU A 130 20.14 -2.97 4.78
N ASP A 131 20.26 -2.66 6.07
CA ASP A 131 19.99 -1.31 6.63
C ASP A 131 21.22 -0.75 7.35
N TYR A 132 22.43 -1.03 6.84
CA TYR A 132 23.67 -0.50 7.41
C TYR A 132 23.71 1.03 7.40
N SER A 133 23.18 1.65 6.33
CA SER A 133 23.03 3.10 6.22
C SER A 133 22.07 3.68 7.26
N GLN A 134 21.20 2.86 7.85
CA GLN A 134 20.10 3.26 8.73
C GLN A 134 19.21 4.35 8.12
N THR A 135 19.08 4.34 6.79
CA THR A 135 18.20 5.26 6.06
C THR A 135 16.81 4.68 5.88
N GLN A 136 16.63 3.39 6.17
CA GLN A 136 15.42 2.63 5.95
C GLN A 136 14.90 2.73 4.50
N THR A 137 15.82 2.83 3.53
CA THR A 137 15.47 3.01 2.11
C THR A 137 15.75 1.80 1.22
N THR A 138 16.64 0.90 1.61
CA THR A 138 16.95 -0.34 0.88
C THR A 138 15.81 -1.36 1.05
N ARG A 139 15.38 -2.04 -0.02
CA ARG A 139 14.30 -3.05 0.00
C ARG A 139 14.68 -4.26 -0.83
N ILE A 140 14.21 -5.45 -0.45
CA ILE A 140 14.35 -6.67 -1.25
C ILE A 140 13.23 -6.70 -2.29
N GLN A 141 13.58 -6.52 -3.56
CA GLN A 141 12.64 -6.59 -4.68
C GLN A 141 12.38 -8.04 -5.08
N ALA A 142 13.42 -8.86 -5.13
CA ALA A 142 13.31 -10.28 -5.47
C ALA A 142 14.44 -11.13 -4.89
N CYS A 143 14.14 -12.38 -4.55
CA CYS A 143 15.09 -13.40 -4.15
C CYS A 143 14.95 -14.60 -5.08
N LYS A 144 15.95 -14.81 -5.94
CA LYS A 144 15.98 -15.93 -6.87
C LYS A 144 16.81 -17.08 -6.28
N VAL A 145 16.13 -18.13 -5.86
CA VAL A 145 16.75 -19.35 -5.31
C VAL A 145 17.16 -20.29 -6.44
N GLY A 146 18.46 -20.46 -6.65
CA GLY A 146 19.03 -21.49 -7.52
C GLY A 146 19.62 -22.66 -6.73
N GLN A 147 20.02 -23.74 -7.41
CA GLN A 147 20.53 -24.96 -6.78
C GLN A 147 21.79 -24.73 -5.93
N ARG A 148 22.74 -23.90 -6.38
CA ARG A 148 24.02 -23.62 -5.68
C ARG A 148 24.19 -22.17 -5.22
N LYS A 149 23.29 -21.27 -5.66
CA LYS A 149 23.37 -19.83 -5.37
C LYS A 149 22.00 -19.21 -5.17
N VAL A 150 21.91 -18.26 -4.26
CA VAL A 150 20.76 -17.38 -4.05
C VAL A 150 21.14 -15.97 -4.49
N ARG A 151 20.29 -15.32 -5.28
CA ARG A 151 20.48 -13.92 -5.71
C ARG A 151 19.41 -13.03 -5.10
N LEU A 152 19.82 -12.10 -4.27
CA LEU A 152 18.98 -11.02 -3.74
C LEU A 152 19.12 -9.79 -4.64
N GLN A 153 18.01 -9.39 -5.25
CA GLN A 153 17.86 -8.12 -5.94
C GLN A 153 17.35 -7.09 -4.94
N VAL A 154 18.15 -6.06 -4.70
CA VAL A 154 17.83 -5.00 -3.74
C VAL A 154 17.70 -3.66 -4.45
N VAL A 155 16.75 -2.85 -4.01
CA VAL A 155 16.41 -1.55 -4.60
C VAL A 155 16.41 -0.50 -3.52
N GLY A 156 16.69 0.74 -3.89
CA GLY A 156 16.64 1.87 -2.97
C GLY A 156 17.83 2.81 -3.15
N PRO A 157 17.70 4.08 -2.75
CA PRO A 157 18.75 5.09 -2.84
C PRO A 157 20.11 4.70 -2.25
N HIS A 158 20.15 3.77 -1.27
CA HIS A 158 21.38 3.32 -0.61
C HIS A 158 21.64 1.82 -0.81
N ALA A 159 20.94 1.18 -1.74
CA ALA A 159 21.06 -0.26 -1.96
C ALA A 159 22.46 -0.67 -2.45
N ASP A 160 23.17 0.24 -3.10
CA ASP A 160 24.56 0.12 -3.53
C ASP A 160 25.56 0.16 -2.36
N GLN A 161 25.24 0.93 -1.31
CA GLN A 161 26.00 0.95 -0.04
C GLN A 161 25.64 -0.24 0.86
N ASP A 162 24.36 -0.53 1.02
CA ASP A 162 23.84 -1.54 1.95
C ASP A 162 24.05 -2.97 1.44
N GLY A 163 23.99 -3.18 0.12
CA GLY A 163 24.17 -4.50 -0.50
C GLY A 163 25.52 -5.17 -0.20
N PRO A 164 26.66 -4.48 -0.37
CA PRO A 164 27.97 -4.98 0.04
C PRO A 164 28.06 -5.29 1.54
N ARG A 165 27.45 -4.47 2.40
CA ARG A 165 27.43 -4.69 3.85
C ARG A 165 26.63 -5.93 4.24
N ALA A 166 25.52 -6.18 3.56
CA ALA A 166 24.76 -7.42 3.70
C ALA A 166 25.58 -8.66 3.30
N LEU A 167 26.42 -8.56 2.26
CA LEU A 167 27.34 -9.64 1.87
C LEU A 167 28.46 -9.87 2.90
N GLU A 168 29.02 -8.81 3.49
CA GLU A 168 30.00 -8.93 4.58
C GLU A 168 29.42 -9.67 5.80
N LYS A 169 28.12 -9.45 6.10
CA LYS A 169 27.39 -10.12 7.18
C LYS A 169 26.83 -11.50 6.81
N ALA A 170 27.06 -11.99 5.59
CA ALA A 170 26.61 -13.31 5.13
C ALA A 170 27.58 -14.46 5.49
N ASP A 171 28.52 -14.26 6.41
CA ASP A 171 29.53 -15.23 6.84
C ASP A 171 28.95 -16.55 7.36
N LEU A 172 27.78 -16.51 8.01
CA LEU A 172 27.08 -17.71 8.48
C LEU A 172 26.32 -18.44 7.36
N TRP A 173 25.96 -17.75 6.27
CA TRP A 173 25.02 -18.22 5.26
C TRP A 173 25.47 -19.52 4.59
N LYS A 174 26.71 -19.54 4.07
CA LYS A 174 27.24 -20.70 3.34
C LYS A 174 27.30 -21.94 4.23
N THR A 175 27.68 -21.76 5.49
CA THR A 175 27.80 -22.84 6.47
C THR A 175 26.46 -23.49 6.79
N VAL A 176 25.37 -22.71 6.86
CA VAL A 176 24.06 -23.24 7.30
C VAL A 176 23.13 -23.65 6.15
N PHE A 177 23.31 -23.10 4.94
CA PHE A 177 22.45 -23.39 3.78
C PHE A 177 23.16 -24.09 2.63
N ASP A 178 24.49 -24.26 2.68
CA ASP A 178 25.32 -24.86 1.63
C ASP A 178 25.10 -24.23 0.24
N ARG A 179 24.87 -22.92 0.21
CA ARG A 179 24.65 -22.13 -1.00
C ARG A 179 25.40 -20.82 -0.90
N GLU A 180 25.88 -20.31 -2.03
CA GLU A 180 26.41 -18.95 -2.09
C GLU A 180 25.27 -17.93 -2.13
N ILE A 181 25.48 -16.75 -1.57
CA ILE A 181 24.55 -15.63 -1.73
C ILE A 181 25.22 -14.49 -2.47
N LYS A 182 24.47 -13.86 -3.38
CA LYS A 182 24.86 -12.60 -4.03
C LYS A 182 23.79 -11.56 -3.79
N VAL A 183 24.19 -10.37 -3.39
CA VAL A 183 23.33 -9.20 -3.32
C VAL A 183 23.68 -8.30 -4.49
N THR A 184 22.70 -7.99 -5.32
CA THR A 184 22.86 -7.11 -6.48
C THR A 184 21.93 -5.92 -6.32
N PRO A 185 22.48 -4.71 -6.12
CA PRO A 185 21.67 -3.51 -6.23
C PRO A 185 21.19 -3.37 -7.67
N GLU A 186 19.88 -3.18 -7.85
CA GLU A 186 19.37 -2.70 -9.12
C GLU A 186 19.71 -1.21 -9.17
N VAL A 187 20.73 -0.88 -9.97
CA VAL A 187 21.03 0.51 -10.29
C VAL A 187 19.87 0.99 -11.16
N ILE A 188 18.95 1.76 -10.57
CA ILE A 188 18.11 2.65 -11.36
C ILE A 188 19.06 3.73 -11.87
N THR A 189 19.74 3.46 -12.98
CA THR A 189 20.48 4.50 -13.69
C THR A 189 19.43 5.45 -14.22
N LEU A 190 19.17 6.53 -13.48
CA LEU A 190 18.59 7.74 -14.05
C LEU A 190 19.66 8.31 -14.98
N THR A 191 19.82 7.75 -16.19
CA THR A 191 20.52 8.46 -17.25
C THR A 191 19.64 9.64 -17.63
N ILE A 192 20.00 10.81 -17.10
CA ILE A 192 19.66 12.08 -17.71
C ILE A 192 20.54 12.14 -18.96
N ASP A 193 20.09 11.54 -20.06
CA ASP A 193 20.74 11.73 -21.35
C ASP A 193 20.33 13.11 -21.87
N ALA A 194 21.14 14.10 -21.51
CA ALA A 194 21.32 15.29 -22.33
C ALA A 194 22.03 14.86 -23.63
N GLU A 195 21.41 15.18 -24.77
CA GLU A 195 22.00 15.12 -26.12
C GLU A 195 22.30 13.73 -26.73
N ASN A 196 21.37 13.17 -27.53
CA ASN A 196 21.49 13.10 -28.99
C ASN A 196 20.46 12.16 -29.65
N ALA A 197 20.20 12.46 -30.92
CA ALA A 197 19.19 11.86 -31.78
C ALA A 197 19.63 10.53 -32.45
N LYS A 198 18.62 9.72 -32.82
CA LYS A 198 18.61 8.61 -33.80
C LYS A 198 19.40 7.34 -33.44
N THR A 199 18.74 6.18 -33.44
CA THR A 199 18.70 5.15 -34.50
C THR A 199 18.21 3.81 -33.89
N ASP A 200 17.54 2.99 -34.69
CA ASP A 200 17.01 1.63 -34.41
C ASP A 200 17.82 0.74 -33.45
N ALA A 201 17.11 -0.08 -32.66
CA ALA A 201 17.28 -1.55 -32.66
C ALA A 201 16.48 -2.28 -31.54
N THR A 202 15.59 -3.18 -31.97
CA THR A 202 15.18 -4.47 -31.38
C THR A 202 14.63 -4.54 -29.96
N VAL A 203 13.31 -4.70 -29.87
CA VAL A 203 12.57 -5.22 -28.71
C VAL A 203 12.70 -6.74 -28.68
N THR A 204 13.45 -7.28 -27.72
CA THR A 204 13.35 -8.71 -27.36
C THR A 204 12.27 -8.87 -26.30
N ALA A 205 11.17 -9.51 -26.70
CA ALA A 205 10.06 -9.87 -25.83
C ALA A 205 10.54 -10.72 -24.65
N LEU A 206 10.20 -10.30 -23.43
CA LEU A 206 10.24 -11.12 -22.24
C LEU A 206 8.83 -11.20 -21.66
N SER A 207 8.38 -12.44 -21.53
CA SER A 207 7.04 -12.91 -21.25
C SER A 207 6.37 -12.28 -20.03
N GLU A 208 5.05 -12.11 -20.16
CA GLU A 208 4.10 -11.68 -19.14
C GLU A 208 4.32 -12.36 -17.77
N PRO A 209 4.38 -11.60 -16.66
CA PRO A 209 4.00 -12.12 -15.36
C PRO A 209 2.47 -12.07 -15.24
N THR A 210 1.93 -13.26 -15.07
CA THR A 210 0.55 -13.61 -14.81
C THR A 210 -0.05 -12.76 -13.69
N ALA A 211 -1.35 -12.47 -13.81
CA ALA A 211 -2.16 -11.74 -12.84
C ALA A 211 -1.88 -12.19 -11.38
N VAL A 212 -1.43 -11.25 -10.55
CA VAL A 212 -1.39 -11.43 -9.09
C VAL A 212 -2.42 -10.49 -8.48
N GLU A 213 -3.47 -11.10 -7.94
CA GLU A 213 -4.50 -10.51 -7.11
C GLU A 213 -3.91 -9.72 -5.91
N SER A 214 -4.60 -8.63 -5.59
CA SER A 214 -4.66 -7.94 -4.29
C SER A 214 -3.38 -7.87 -3.46
N SER A 215 -2.70 -6.72 -3.52
CA SER A 215 -1.63 -6.33 -2.60
C SER A 215 -2.14 -5.77 -1.24
N GLU A 216 -3.38 -6.08 -0.86
CA GLU A 216 -4.01 -5.70 0.41
C GLU A 216 -3.56 -6.51 1.65
N PRO A 217 -3.17 -7.80 1.57
CA PRO A 217 -2.83 -8.60 2.76
C PRO A 217 -1.56 -8.15 3.51
N ARG A 218 -0.61 -7.50 2.83
CA ARG A 218 0.68 -7.09 3.43
C ARG A 218 0.57 -5.91 4.39
N LEU A 219 -0.52 -5.13 4.31
CA LEU A 219 -0.71 -3.94 5.15
C LEU A 219 -1.13 -4.28 6.58
N ARG A 220 -1.91 -5.36 6.76
CA ARG A 220 -2.45 -5.80 8.06
C ARG A 220 -1.40 -6.23 9.10
N GLN A 221 -0.16 -6.49 8.69
CA GLN A 221 0.85 -7.17 9.53
C GLN A 221 1.93 -6.26 10.12
N LEU A 222 1.92 -4.93 9.85
CA LEU A 222 3.06 -4.05 10.15
C LEU A 222 2.73 -2.81 11.02
N MET A 223 1.51 -2.67 11.51
CA MET A 223 1.08 -1.51 12.31
C MET A 223 0.62 -1.96 13.69
N THR A 224 0.71 -1.12 14.71
CA THR A 224 0.08 -1.37 16.02
C THR A 224 -0.70 -0.14 16.47
N SER A 225 -1.69 -0.29 17.35
CA SER A 225 -2.43 0.86 17.95
C SER A 225 -1.53 1.76 18.82
N HIS A 226 -0.26 1.37 19.03
CA HIS A 226 0.74 2.16 19.74
C HIS A 226 1.62 3.04 18.83
N ASP A 227 1.54 2.87 17.50
CA ASP A 227 2.25 3.72 16.56
C ASP A 227 1.73 5.18 16.65
N THR A 228 2.62 6.14 16.43
CA THR A 228 2.21 7.54 16.33
C THR A 228 1.35 7.73 15.09
N LEU A 229 0.37 8.63 15.17
CA LEU A 229 -0.45 8.99 14.02
C LEU A 229 0.42 9.56 12.88
N THR A 230 1.47 10.29 13.24
CA THR A 230 2.49 10.79 12.29
C THR A 230 3.12 9.68 11.48
N GLU A 231 3.70 8.66 12.12
CA GLU A 231 4.42 7.61 11.38
C GLU A 231 3.46 6.73 10.58
N THR A 232 2.28 6.45 11.14
CA THR A 232 1.20 5.78 10.43
C THR A 232 0.85 6.51 9.12
N VAL A 233 0.58 7.82 9.20
CA VAL A 233 0.22 8.63 8.05
C VAL A 233 1.38 8.75 7.07
N ARG A 234 2.61 9.00 7.52
CA ARG A 234 3.81 9.07 6.66
C ARG A 234 4.02 7.77 5.89
N ARG A 235 3.92 6.62 6.55
CA ARG A 235 4.08 5.31 5.93
C ARG A 235 3.04 5.07 4.83
N LEU A 236 1.77 5.34 5.12
CA LEU A 236 0.69 5.17 4.16
C LEU A 236 0.79 6.17 2.99
N LEU A 237 1.24 7.41 3.25
CA LEU A 237 1.52 8.39 2.20
C LEU A 237 2.68 7.93 1.31
N ARG A 238 3.79 7.46 1.89
CA ARG A 238 4.94 6.90 1.14
C ARG A 238 4.52 5.77 0.23
N GLN A 239 3.74 4.83 0.74
CA GLN A 239 3.27 3.69 -0.05
C GLN A 239 2.37 4.11 -1.23
N ASN A 240 1.39 4.98 -0.98
CA ASN A 240 0.49 5.43 -2.05
C ASN A 240 1.22 6.36 -3.04
N PHE A 241 2.26 7.07 -2.60
CA PHE A 241 3.12 7.85 -3.47
C PHE A 241 3.97 6.95 -4.38
N GLN A 242 4.56 5.88 -3.85
CA GLN A 242 5.25 4.88 -4.67
C GLN A 242 4.31 4.25 -5.71
N ARG A 243 3.08 3.89 -5.31
CA ARG A 243 2.05 3.43 -6.26
C ARG A 243 1.82 4.45 -7.36
N LEU A 244 1.65 5.73 -7.02
CA LEU A 244 1.48 6.80 -8.00
C LEU A 244 2.66 6.85 -9.00
N LEU A 245 3.90 6.78 -8.52
CA LEU A 245 5.10 6.81 -9.36
C LEU A 245 5.21 5.57 -10.28
N THR A 246 4.86 4.38 -9.77
CA THR A 246 4.80 3.16 -10.60
C THR A 246 3.77 3.28 -11.70
N GLN A 247 2.58 3.81 -11.40
CA GLN A 247 1.54 3.98 -12.41
C GLN A 247 1.88 5.09 -13.41
N GLU A 248 2.57 6.15 -13.01
CA GLU A 248 3.12 7.16 -13.92
C GLU A 248 3.99 6.53 -15.01
N GLN A 249 4.95 5.69 -14.63
CA GLN A 249 5.83 5.01 -15.59
C GLN A 249 5.02 4.17 -16.59
N LYS A 250 3.98 3.46 -16.13
CA LYS A 250 3.10 2.68 -17.00
C LYS A 250 2.25 3.54 -17.94
N VAL A 251 1.75 4.69 -17.46
CA VAL A 251 0.99 5.65 -18.28
C VAL A 251 1.86 6.25 -19.38
N LEU A 252 3.11 6.59 -19.06
CA LEU A 252 4.09 7.12 -20.00
C LEU A 252 4.54 6.05 -21.02
N GLY A 253 4.78 4.82 -20.56
CA GLY A 253 5.27 3.71 -21.39
C GLY A 253 4.20 2.96 -22.20
N ASP A 254 2.92 3.27 -22.02
CA ASP A 254 1.80 2.58 -22.67
C ASP A 254 1.75 1.06 -22.46
N THR A 255 2.14 0.63 -21.27
CA THR A 255 2.28 -0.80 -20.98
C THR A 255 1.03 -1.44 -20.38
N ASP A 256 0.09 -0.64 -19.87
CA ASP A 256 -1.08 -1.16 -19.14
C ASP A 256 -2.29 -0.20 -19.23
N VAL A 257 -3.41 -0.70 -19.74
CA VAL A 257 -4.68 0.04 -19.88
C VAL A 257 -5.28 0.39 -18.50
N ARG A 258 -4.96 -0.36 -17.44
CA ARG A 258 -5.44 -0.10 -16.06
C ARG A 258 -4.61 0.94 -15.31
N SER A 259 -3.46 1.35 -15.84
CA SER A 259 -2.53 2.24 -15.15
C SER A 259 -3.15 3.59 -14.74
N VAL A 260 -4.01 4.16 -15.58
CA VAL A 260 -4.73 5.41 -15.28
C VAL A 260 -5.74 5.23 -14.14
N HIS A 261 -6.42 4.09 -14.09
CA HIS A 261 -7.33 3.76 -12.98
C HIS A 261 -6.57 3.71 -11.66
N GLU A 262 -5.48 2.95 -11.61
CA GLU A 262 -4.64 2.81 -10.41
C GLU A 262 -3.99 4.15 -9.99
N MET A 263 -3.56 4.98 -10.95
CA MET A 263 -3.09 6.34 -10.69
C MET A 263 -4.18 7.19 -10.00
N ARG A 264 -5.44 7.10 -10.46
CA ARG A 264 -6.57 7.80 -9.82
C ARG A 264 -6.92 7.25 -8.45
N VAL A 265 -6.72 5.95 -8.22
CA VAL A 265 -6.88 5.34 -6.89
C VAL A 265 -5.81 5.89 -5.95
N ALA A 266 -4.53 5.87 -6.37
CA ALA A 266 -3.41 6.37 -5.59
C ALA A 266 -3.57 7.86 -5.22
N THR A 267 -3.89 8.73 -6.18
CA THR A 267 -4.11 10.17 -5.92
C THR A 267 -5.26 10.42 -4.94
N ARG A 268 -6.34 9.64 -5.02
CA ARG A 268 -7.47 9.76 -4.10
C ARG A 268 -7.14 9.29 -2.69
N ARG A 269 -6.43 8.17 -2.54
CA ARG A 269 -5.92 7.69 -1.24
C ARG A 269 -4.94 8.69 -0.62
N LEU A 270 -4.01 9.25 -1.41
CA LEU A 270 -3.10 10.31 -0.95
C LEU A 270 -3.85 11.54 -0.43
N ARG A 271 -4.90 12.01 -1.14
CA ARG A 271 -5.71 13.15 -0.69
C ARG A 271 -6.47 12.87 0.62
N ALA A 272 -6.93 11.64 0.80
CA ALA A 272 -7.60 11.22 2.03
C ALA A 272 -6.61 11.15 3.20
N LEU A 273 -5.45 10.54 2.97
CA LEU A 273 -4.37 10.46 3.96
C LEU A 273 -3.84 11.84 4.37
N LEU A 274 -3.70 12.78 3.43
CA LEU A 274 -3.32 14.16 3.75
C LEU A 274 -4.41 14.93 4.51
N LEU A 275 -5.68 14.56 4.35
CA LEU A 275 -6.75 15.14 5.17
C LEU A 275 -6.63 14.65 6.61
N ILE A 276 -6.35 13.36 6.80
CA ILE A 276 -6.15 12.76 8.14
C ILE A 276 -4.87 13.29 8.79
N GLY A 277 -3.81 13.37 8.00
CA GLY A 277 -2.52 13.91 8.40
C GLY A 277 -2.54 15.40 8.74
N SER A 278 -3.61 16.14 8.45
CA SER A 278 -3.63 17.60 8.71
C SER A 278 -3.54 17.97 10.19
N GLU A 279 -3.84 17.05 11.09
CA GLU A 279 -3.72 17.21 12.55
C GLU A 279 -2.29 17.01 13.05
N VAL A 280 -1.44 16.35 12.24
CA VAL A 280 -0.07 15.98 12.62
C VAL A 280 1.00 16.52 11.69
N ALA A 281 0.64 17.00 10.51
CA ALA A 281 1.57 17.49 9.51
C ALA A 281 1.41 19.01 9.31
N PRO A 282 2.48 19.71 8.92
CA PRO A 282 2.44 21.14 8.64
C PRO A 282 1.32 21.56 7.67
N PHE A 283 0.46 22.49 8.11
CA PHE A 283 -0.77 22.86 7.41
C PHE A 283 -0.53 23.39 5.99
N GLN A 284 0.52 24.19 5.79
CA GLN A 284 0.79 24.86 4.52
C GLN A 284 1.27 23.88 3.45
N GLU A 285 2.09 22.92 3.83
CA GLU A 285 2.60 21.81 3.04
C GLU A 285 1.45 20.90 2.64
N VAL A 286 0.64 20.47 3.61
CA VAL A 286 -0.57 19.66 3.37
C VAL A 286 -1.49 20.33 2.35
N ARG A 287 -1.77 21.64 2.52
CA ARG A 287 -2.60 22.42 1.59
C ARG A 287 -2.00 22.44 0.18
N THR A 288 -0.69 22.63 0.08
CA THR A 288 0.04 22.68 -1.20
C THR A 288 0.01 21.33 -1.91
N PHE A 289 0.35 20.25 -1.21
CA PHE A 289 0.35 18.91 -1.79
C PHE A 289 -1.04 18.43 -2.17
N ARG A 290 -2.08 18.74 -1.38
CA ARG A 290 -3.47 18.43 -1.76
C ARG A 290 -3.87 19.09 -3.07
N LYS A 291 -3.46 20.34 -3.31
CA LYS A 291 -3.69 21.03 -4.59
C LYS A 291 -2.93 20.36 -5.73
N SER A 292 -1.65 20.06 -5.56
CA SER A 292 -0.85 19.38 -6.58
C SER A 292 -1.44 18.02 -6.95
N ILE A 293 -1.81 17.21 -5.95
CA ILE A 293 -2.43 15.89 -6.18
C ILE A 293 -3.81 16.01 -6.84
N GLN A 294 -4.57 17.07 -6.53
CA GLN A 294 -5.82 17.36 -7.22
C GLN A 294 -5.59 17.67 -8.70
N GLN A 295 -4.52 18.37 -9.07
CA GLN A 295 -4.19 18.64 -10.48
C GLN A 295 -3.84 17.36 -11.23
N ILE A 296 -3.08 16.44 -10.60
CA ILE A 296 -2.82 15.11 -11.18
C ILE A 296 -4.14 14.36 -11.41
N ALA A 297 -5.02 14.35 -10.40
CA ALA A 297 -6.32 13.69 -10.51
C ALA A 297 -7.20 14.31 -11.62
N ARG A 298 -7.15 15.62 -11.82
CA ARG A 298 -7.87 16.30 -12.90
C ARG A 298 -7.30 15.96 -14.27
N ALA A 299 -5.97 16.00 -14.42
CA ALA A 299 -5.31 15.62 -15.67
C ALA A 299 -5.63 14.18 -16.11
N ALA A 300 -5.81 13.27 -15.13
CA ALA A 300 -6.17 11.88 -15.39
C ALA A 300 -7.69 11.62 -15.49
N ALA A 301 -8.55 12.61 -15.23
CA ALA A 301 -10.01 12.42 -15.18
C ALA A 301 -10.58 12.04 -16.53
N ASP A 302 -10.34 12.87 -17.55
CA ASP A 302 -10.89 12.67 -18.90
C ASP A 302 -10.52 11.30 -19.50
N VAL A 303 -9.31 10.81 -19.23
CA VAL A 303 -8.87 9.49 -19.71
C VAL A 303 -9.69 8.39 -19.05
N ARG A 304 -9.87 8.47 -17.73
CA ARG A 304 -10.66 7.48 -16.99
C ARG A 304 -12.13 7.53 -17.36
N ASP A 305 -12.69 8.71 -17.60
CA ASP A 305 -14.09 8.84 -18.02
C ASP A 305 -14.30 8.15 -19.38
N CYS A 306 -13.35 8.29 -20.31
CA CYS A 306 -13.36 7.53 -21.56
C CYS A 306 -13.20 6.02 -21.33
N ASP A 307 -12.29 5.58 -20.44
CA ASP A 307 -12.08 4.16 -20.13
C ASP A 307 -13.34 3.51 -19.54
N VAL A 308 -13.97 4.17 -18.56
CA VAL A 308 -15.21 3.71 -17.91
C VAL A 308 -16.33 3.64 -18.93
N LEU A 309 -16.54 4.71 -19.70
CA LEU A 309 -17.61 4.73 -20.69
C LEU A 309 -17.41 3.66 -21.76
N ARG A 310 -16.17 3.47 -22.24
CA ARG A 310 -15.84 2.38 -23.17
C ARG A 310 -16.17 1.01 -22.58
N GLU A 311 -15.82 0.76 -21.32
CA GLU A 311 -16.14 -0.49 -20.62
C GLU A 311 -17.67 -0.74 -20.55
N HIS A 312 -18.46 0.28 -20.23
CA HIS A 312 -19.93 0.15 -20.20
C HIS A 312 -20.54 -0.11 -21.57
N VAL A 313 -20.07 0.60 -22.61
CA VAL A 313 -20.55 0.40 -23.98
C VAL A 313 -20.14 -0.98 -24.50
N GLU A 314 -18.95 -1.46 -24.15
CA GLU A 314 -18.48 -2.81 -24.48
C GLU A 314 -19.36 -3.89 -23.84
N ARG A 315 -19.64 -3.77 -22.53
CA ARG A 315 -20.54 -4.68 -21.83
C ARG A 315 -21.94 -4.68 -22.42
N TYR A 316 -22.45 -3.53 -22.83
CA TYR A 316 -23.74 -3.46 -23.53
C TYR A 316 -23.68 -4.13 -24.91
N ARG A 317 -22.60 -3.92 -25.68
CA ARG A 317 -22.40 -4.56 -26.99
C ARG A 317 -22.45 -6.09 -26.91
N GLU A 318 -21.90 -6.68 -25.85
CA GLU A 318 -21.93 -8.13 -25.61
C GLU A 318 -23.36 -8.69 -25.46
N THR A 319 -24.34 -7.85 -25.12
CA THR A 319 -25.75 -8.24 -25.00
C THR A 319 -26.54 -8.14 -26.32
N LEU A 320 -25.95 -7.56 -27.37
CA LEU A 320 -26.65 -7.24 -28.62
C LEU A 320 -26.42 -8.28 -29.73
N PRO A 321 -27.40 -8.44 -30.66
CA PRO A 321 -27.19 -9.20 -31.89
C PRO A 321 -26.12 -8.56 -32.80
N PRO A 322 -25.38 -9.34 -33.61
CA PRO A 322 -24.29 -8.82 -34.47
C PRO A 322 -24.69 -7.67 -35.40
N ALA A 323 -25.92 -7.67 -35.92
CA ALA A 323 -26.44 -6.63 -36.81
C ALA A 323 -26.57 -5.26 -36.11
N GLU A 324 -26.74 -5.24 -34.78
CA GLU A 324 -26.90 -4.01 -34.00
C GLU A 324 -25.58 -3.49 -33.43
N CYS A 325 -24.55 -4.34 -33.38
CA CYS A 325 -23.20 -3.99 -32.95
C CYS A 325 -22.52 -2.98 -33.88
N GLU A 326 -22.87 -2.97 -35.17
CA GLU A 326 -22.27 -2.09 -36.18
C GLU A 326 -22.57 -0.61 -35.89
N GLY A 327 -23.76 -0.31 -35.36
CA GLY A 327 -24.16 1.06 -34.98
C GLY A 327 -23.29 1.67 -33.88
N LEU A 328 -22.72 0.84 -32.99
CA LEU A 328 -21.82 1.26 -31.90
C LEU A 328 -20.37 1.47 -32.36
N ALA A 329 -19.97 0.96 -33.53
CA ALA A 329 -18.60 1.04 -34.00
C ALA A 329 -18.11 2.50 -34.17
N THR A 330 -19.00 3.41 -34.57
CA THR A 330 -18.70 4.84 -34.69
C THR A 330 -18.45 5.48 -33.32
N LEU A 331 -19.22 5.08 -32.31
CA LEU A 331 -19.04 5.54 -30.93
C LEU A 331 -17.69 5.08 -30.37
N PHE A 332 -17.30 3.82 -30.57
CA PHE A 332 -15.98 3.32 -30.15
C PHE A 332 -14.82 4.08 -30.80
N LYS A 333 -14.89 4.35 -32.11
CA LYS A 333 -13.85 5.13 -32.81
C LYS A 333 -13.73 6.54 -32.23
N ARG A 334 -14.85 7.17 -31.89
CA ARG A 334 -14.87 8.50 -31.27
C ARG A 334 -14.30 8.47 -29.85
N LEU A 335 -14.71 7.52 -29.02
CA LEU A 335 -14.20 7.32 -27.66
C LEU A 335 -12.68 7.11 -27.67
N GLU A 336 -12.16 6.27 -28.58
CA GLU A 336 -10.72 6.03 -28.67
C GLU A 336 -9.94 7.29 -29.06
N ARG A 337 -10.50 8.10 -29.96
CA ARG A 337 -9.90 9.38 -30.35
C ARG A 337 -9.88 10.36 -29.18
N ASP A 338 -10.98 10.47 -28.45
CA ASP A 338 -11.11 11.41 -27.34
C ASP A 338 -10.24 10.96 -26.15
N ARG A 339 -10.19 9.66 -25.87
CA ARG A 339 -9.25 9.03 -24.93
C ARG A 339 -7.80 9.32 -25.30
N SER A 340 -7.42 9.13 -26.56
CA SER A 340 -6.05 9.42 -27.04
C SER A 340 -5.68 10.88 -26.80
N LYS A 341 -6.57 11.83 -27.12
CA LYS A 341 -6.36 13.25 -26.86
C LYS A 341 -6.22 13.56 -25.36
N ALA A 342 -7.09 12.99 -24.54
CA ALA A 342 -7.04 13.14 -23.08
C ALA A 342 -5.72 12.61 -22.51
N ARG A 343 -5.27 11.47 -23.04
CA ARG A 343 -4.01 10.86 -22.64
C ARG A 343 -2.81 11.73 -23.00
N THR A 344 -2.78 12.28 -24.21
CA THR A 344 -1.72 13.22 -24.60
C THR A 344 -1.67 14.41 -23.62
N ARG A 345 -2.82 14.98 -23.23
CA ARG A 345 -2.86 16.04 -22.21
C ARG A 345 -2.29 15.58 -20.86
N LEU A 346 -2.64 14.38 -20.41
CA LEU A 346 -2.09 13.79 -19.19
C LEU A 346 -0.57 13.63 -19.27
N GLN A 347 -0.05 13.06 -20.36
CA GLN A 347 1.39 12.88 -20.57
C GLN A 347 2.13 14.22 -20.61
N THR A 348 1.58 15.23 -21.31
CA THR A 348 2.12 16.59 -21.31
C THR A 348 2.16 17.18 -19.91
N TYR A 349 1.09 17.01 -19.11
CA TYR A 349 1.07 17.46 -17.72
C TYR A 349 2.14 16.76 -16.86
N LEU A 350 2.28 15.45 -16.98
CA LEU A 350 3.29 14.66 -16.24
C LEU A 350 4.73 15.03 -16.64
N ALA A 351 4.94 15.56 -17.84
CA ALA A 351 6.24 16.05 -18.30
C ALA A 351 6.56 17.48 -17.80
N THR A 352 5.64 18.18 -17.14
CA THR A 352 5.87 19.57 -16.72
C THR A 352 6.90 19.69 -15.58
N PRO A 353 7.67 20.80 -15.52
CA PRO A 353 8.55 21.09 -14.40
C PRO A 353 7.81 21.17 -13.05
N ALA A 354 6.55 21.62 -13.07
CA ALA A 354 5.71 21.69 -11.88
C ALA A 354 5.45 20.30 -11.27
N TYR A 355 5.17 19.29 -12.10
CA TYR A 355 4.98 17.93 -11.63
C TYR A 355 6.29 17.31 -11.09
N THR A 356 7.42 17.54 -11.76
CA THR A 356 8.74 17.11 -11.28
C THR A 356 9.10 17.75 -9.93
N SER A 357 8.81 19.03 -9.76
CA SER A 357 8.99 19.75 -8.49
C SER A 357 8.10 19.18 -7.39
N PHE A 358 6.83 18.87 -7.70
CA PHE A 358 5.94 18.16 -6.78
C PHE A 358 6.52 16.82 -6.34
N LYS A 359 7.01 15.97 -7.26
CA LYS A 359 7.58 14.66 -6.90
C LYS A 359 8.74 14.80 -5.92
N ARG A 360 9.66 15.74 -6.18
CA ARG A 360 10.83 15.97 -5.32
C ARG A 360 10.42 16.49 -3.95
N SER A 361 9.62 17.56 -3.90
CA SER A 361 9.18 18.17 -2.65
C SER A 361 8.32 17.24 -1.81
N PHE A 362 7.44 16.44 -2.43
CA PHE A 362 6.62 15.48 -1.72
C PHE A 362 7.45 14.30 -1.20
N ALA A 363 8.45 13.82 -1.95
CA ALA A 363 9.38 12.83 -1.44
C ALA A 363 10.11 13.35 -0.19
N THR A 364 10.67 14.56 -0.25
CA THR A 364 11.34 15.20 0.90
C THR A 364 10.40 15.35 2.08
N PHE A 365 9.18 15.85 1.88
CA PHE A 365 8.17 15.99 2.95
C PHE A 365 7.85 14.68 3.69
N LEU A 366 7.97 13.54 3.00
CA LEU A 366 7.69 12.23 3.57
C LEU A 366 8.90 11.55 4.23
N THR A 367 10.12 12.02 3.95
CA THR A 367 11.37 11.44 4.47
C THR A 367 12.09 12.35 5.45
N ASP A 368 11.76 13.64 5.47
CA ASP A 368 12.46 14.62 6.29
C ASP A 368 11.99 14.55 7.76
N ASN A 369 12.87 14.03 8.60
CA ASN A 369 12.69 13.96 10.05
C ASN A 369 12.84 15.33 10.74
N ALA A 370 13.31 16.37 10.04
CA ALA A 370 13.38 17.74 10.53
C ALA A 370 12.08 18.54 10.37
N SER A 371 11.04 17.95 9.77
CA SER A 371 9.76 18.64 9.56
C SER A 371 8.93 18.74 10.85
N ASP A 372 8.17 19.83 11.01
CA ASP A 372 7.35 20.19 12.19
C ASP A 372 6.12 19.27 12.40
N TRP A 373 6.25 17.97 12.16
CA TRP A 373 5.18 17.02 12.39
C TRP A 373 4.98 16.78 13.89
N ASN A 374 3.72 16.77 14.32
CA ASN A 374 3.35 16.44 15.68
C ASN A 374 3.46 14.92 15.91
N THR A 375 4.55 14.49 16.54
CA THR A 375 4.80 13.09 16.88
C THR A 375 4.12 12.63 18.17
N GLN A 376 3.46 13.53 18.91
CA GLN A 376 2.85 13.21 20.21
C GLN A 376 1.51 12.50 20.07
N LEU A 377 0.74 12.80 19.03
CA LEU A 377 -0.59 12.22 18.80
C LEU A 377 -0.47 10.75 18.41
N ARG A 378 -1.15 9.87 19.15
CA ARG A 378 -1.28 8.46 18.82
C ARG A 378 -2.57 8.23 18.06
N LEU A 379 -2.60 7.12 17.32
CA LEU A 379 -3.76 6.73 16.55
C LEU A 379 -5.02 6.61 17.42
N ARG A 380 -4.89 5.97 18.58
CA ARG A 380 -5.96 5.82 19.59
C ARG A 380 -6.53 7.12 20.14
N ASP A 381 -5.74 8.20 20.13
CA ASP A 381 -6.15 9.46 20.75
C ASP A 381 -7.15 10.23 19.85
N LEU A 382 -7.16 9.93 18.54
CA LEU A 382 -7.90 10.73 17.54
C LEU A 382 -8.74 9.90 16.56
N ALA A 383 -8.30 8.69 16.21
CA ALA A 383 -8.93 7.88 15.14
C ALA A 383 -10.42 7.63 15.42
N GLY A 384 -10.77 7.29 16.66
CA GLY A 384 -12.15 7.06 17.07
C GLY A 384 -13.05 8.26 16.79
N SER A 385 -12.67 9.43 17.31
CA SER A 385 -13.42 10.69 17.14
C SER A 385 -13.56 11.11 15.68
N VAL A 386 -12.50 10.96 14.88
CA VAL A 386 -12.53 11.33 13.45
C VAL A 386 -13.43 10.40 12.65
N ILE A 387 -13.36 9.09 12.89
CA ILE A 387 -14.24 8.10 12.23
C ILE A 387 -15.70 8.38 12.59
N TRP A 388 -16.00 8.60 13.86
CA TRP A 388 -17.35 8.91 14.31
C TRP A 388 -17.91 10.18 13.67
N HIS A 389 -17.13 11.26 13.67
CA HIS A 389 -17.54 12.52 13.06
C HIS A 389 -17.80 12.39 11.54
N ARG A 390 -17.03 11.58 10.81
CA ARG A 390 -17.32 11.31 9.39
C ARG A 390 -18.56 10.44 9.19
N TYR A 391 -18.84 9.52 10.12
CA TYR A 391 -20.09 8.76 10.10
C TYR A 391 -21.30 9.66 10.37
N GLU A 392 -21.20 10.61 11.31
CA GLU A 392 -22.25 11.63 11.54
C GLU A 392 -22.51 12.46 10.29
N GLN A 393 -21.47 12.98 9.63
CA GLN A 393 -21.61 13.71 8.37
C GLN A 393 -22.26 12.89 7.25
N LEU A 394 -22.00 11.58 7.20
CA LEU A 394 -22.70 10.72 6.25
C LEU A 394 -24.19 10.60 6.61
N ARG A 395 -24.53 10.51 7.90
CA ARG A 395 -25.92 10.45 8.36
C ARG A 395 -26.68 11.76 8.24
N GLU A 396 -26.02 12.90 8.12
CA GLU A 396 -26.70 14.19 7.89
C GLU A 396 -27.58 14.15 6.64
N TYR A 397 -27.21 13.37 5.62
CA TYR A 397 -28.01 13.16 4.41
C TYR A 397 -29.36 12.47 4.66
N GLU A 398 -29.64 11.88 5.83
CA GLU A 398 -30.99 11.42 6.18
C GLU A 398 -32.01 12.57 6.27
N ARG A 399 -31.53 13.81 6.41
CA ARG A 399 -32.41 15.00 6.47
C ARG A 399 -32.83 15.48 5.08
N ASP A 400 -31.94 15.31 4.10
CA ASP A 400 -32.06 15.94 2.80
C ASP A 400 -32.37 14.91 1.68
N VAL A 401 -32.11 13.62 1.91
CA VAL A 401 -32.38 12.53 0.96
C VAL A 401 -33.55 11.68 1.46
N ASP A 402 -34.62 11.59 0.67
CA ASP A 402 -35.68 10.62 0.90
C ASP A 402 -35.26 9.23 0.38
N PHE A 403 -34.81 8.38 1.29
CA PHE A 403 -34.42 7.00 0.96
C PHE A 403 -35.62 6.09 0.68
N GLN A 404 -36.87 6.52 0.85
CA GLN A 404 -38.05 5.75 0.46
C GLN A 404 -38.45 6.03 -0.99
N ASP A 405 -38.23 7.26 -1.47
CA ASP A 405 -38.41 7.63 -2.87
C ASP A 405 -37.29 8.54 -3.37
N LEU A 406 -36.33 7.92 -4.06
CA LEU A 406 -35.17 8.62 -4.59
C LEU A 406 -35.42 9.30 -5.95
N LYS A 407 -36.63 9.20 -6.53
CA LYS A 407 -36.91 9.70 -7.89
C LYS A 407 -36.77 11.21 -8.02
N ASP A 408 -37.14 11.93 -6.97
CA ASP A 408 -37.08 13.40 -6.92
C ASP A 408 -35.82 13.92 -6.21
N THR A 409 -34.91 13.02 -5.83
CA THR A 409 -33.66 13.39 -5.16
C THR A 409 -32.70 14.03 -6.16
N ASP A 410 -32.13 15.16 -5.75
CA ASP A 410 -31.10 15.86 -6.52
C ASP A 410 -29.87 14.97 -6.74
N GLU A 411 -29.48 14.79 -8.01
CA GLU A 411 -28.29 14.03 -8.39
C GLU A 411 -27.00 14.65 -7.81
N GLU A 412 -26.97 15.98 -7.64
CA GLU A 412 -25.84 16.67 -7.00
C GLU A 412 -25.72 16.28 -5.52
N LEU A 413 -26.86 16.20 -4.81
CA LEU A 413 -26.90 15.75 -3.41
C LEU A 413 -26.40 14.30 -3.26
N LEU A 414 -26.81 13.40 -4.15
CA LEU A 414 -26.31 12.00 -4.19
C LEU A 414 -24.80 11.94 -4.50
N HIS A 415 -24.29 12.84 -5.34
CA HIS A 415 -22.87 12.96 -5.62
C HIS A 415 -22.08 13.40 -4.37
N GLU A 416 -22.57 14.40 -3.64
CA GLU A 416 -21.95 14.87 -2.40
C GLU A 416 -21.96 13.77 -1.32
N MET A 417 -23.09 13.09 -1.16
CA MET A 417 -23.23 11.94 -0.27
C MET A 417 -22.18 10.87 -0.59
N ARG A 418 -21.97 10.56 -1.88
CA ARG A 418 -20.93 9.63 -2.33
C ARG A 418 -19.52 10.09 -1.97
N ILE A 419 -19.22 11.39 -2.07
CA ILE A 419 -17.94 11.96 -1.65
C ILE A 419 -17.75 11.78 -0.14
N THR A 420 -18.78 12.07 0.65
CA THR A 420 -18.75 11.93 2.12
C THR A 420 -18.56 10.46 2.52
N GLY A 421 -19.30 9.53 1.91
CA GLY A 421 -19.14 8.10 2.13
C GLY A 421 -17.73 7.60 1.78
N LYS A 422 -17.13 8.09 0.69
CA LYS A 422 -15.73 7.77 0.33
C LYS A 422 -14.74 8.17 1.41
N ARG A 423 -14.93 9.35 2.03
CA ARG A 423 -14.05 9.83 3.10
C ARG A 423 -14.12 8.90 4.32
N LEU A 424 -15.32 8.48 4.72
CA LEU A 424 -15.50 7.50 5.79
C LEU A 424 -14.85 6.15 5.43
N ARG A 425 -15.10 5.63 4.22
CA ARG A 425 -14.47 4.38 3.78
C ARG A 425 -12.95 4.45 3.82
N TYR A 426 -12.33 5.55 3.39
CA TYR A 426 -10.86 5.66 3.44
C TYR A 426 -10.31 5.64 4.86
N LEU A 427 -11.02 6.22 5.84
CA LEU A 427 -10.64 6.10 7.24
C LEU A 427 -10.73 4.65 7.73
N LEU A 428 -11.81 3.95 7.38
CA LEU A 428 -11.99 2.55 7.75
C LEU A 428 -10.99 1.63 7.04
N GLU A 429 -10.61 1.91 5.80
CA GLU A 429 -9.53 1.20 5.11
C GLU A 429 -8.18 1.41 5.81
N ILE A 430 -7.94 2.59 6.39
CA ILE A 430 -6.74 2.86 7.18
C ILE A 430 -6.80 2.10 8.51
N ALA A 431 -7.94 2.11 9.18
CA ALA A 431 -8.15 1.29 10.39
C ALA A 431 -7.99 -0.20 10.09
N SER A 432 -8.40 -0.66 8.90
CA SER A 432 -8.25 -2.06 8.46
C SER A 432 -6.80 -2.51 8.29
N ALA A 433 -5.85 -1.56 8.22
CA ALA A 433 -4.43 -1.86 8.18
C ALA A 433 -3.87 -2.18 9.58
N LEU A 434 -4.63 -1.95 10.65
CA LEU A 434 -4.25 -2.31 12.01
C LEU A 434 -4.58 -3.81 12.27
N PRO A 435 -3.68 -4.56 12.93
CA PRO A 435 -3.94 -5.93 13.34
C PRO A 435 -5.12 -6.01 14.30
N ASP A 436 -5.84 -7.12 14.27
CA ASP A 436 -6.93 -7.47 15.20
C ASP A 436 -8.16 -6.56 15.16
N ILE A 437 -8.28 -5.71 14.12
CA ILE A 437 -9.44 -4.85 13.91
C ILE A 437 -10.33 -5.40 12.77
N PRO A 438 -11.51 -5.98 13.07
CA PRO A 438 -12.44 -6.45 12.05
C PRO A 438 -13.21 -5.28 11.43
N THR A 439 -12.74 -4.77 10.29
CA THR A 439 -13.41 -3.68 9.56
C THR A 439 -14.30 -4.15 8.42
N ASP A 440 -14.26 -5.43 8.06
CA ASP A 440 -14.89 -5.95 6.84
C ASP A 440 -16.43 -5.75 6.86
N ASP A 441 -17.06 -5.93 8.02
CA ASP A 441 -18.49 -5.71 8.24
C ASP A 441 -18.90 -4.22 8.16
N LEU A 442 -17.95 -3.29 8.35
CA LEU A 442 -18.15 -1.85 8.20
C LEU A 442 -17.88 -1.37 6.77
N LEU A 443 -16.87 -1.96 6.13
CA LEU A 443 -16.44 -1.61 4.77
C LEU A 443 -17.42 -2.12 3.73
N LYS A 444 -17.91 -3.36 3.84
CA LYS A 444 -18.74 -3.99 2.80
C LYS A 444 -20.03 -3.19 2.51
N PRO A 445 -20.85 -2.78 3.51
CA PRO A 445 -22.04 -1.97 3.25
C PRO A 445 -21.71 -0.61 2.60
N LEU A 446 -20.61 0.03 3.01
CA LEU A 446 -20.16 1.30 2.42
C LEU A 446 -19.69 1.14 0.97
N VAL A 447 -19.03 0.03 0.65
CA VAL A 447 -18.64 -0.31 -0.73
C VAL A 447 -19.89 -0.51 -1.58
N ASP A 448 -20.84 -1.33 -1.12
CA ASP A 448 -22.07 -1.62 -1.85
C ASP A 448 -22.87 -0.33 -2.17
N LEU A 449 -23.03 0.56 -1.18
CA LEU A 449 -23.65 1.87 -1.40
C LEU A 449 -22.86 2.72 -2.40
N GLN A 450 -21.54 2.77 -2.28
CA GLN A 450 -20.69 3.59 -3.15
C GLN A 450 -20.63 3.08 -4.59
N ASP A 451 -20.79 1.78 -4.80
CA ASP A 451 -20.88 1.16 -6.12
C ASP A 451 -22.21 1.54 -6.78
N CYS A 452 -23.31 1.53 -6.03
CA CYS A 452 -24.61 2.03 -6.52
C CYS A 452 -24.55 3.51 -6.92
N LEU A 453 -24.12 4.37 -6.00
CA LEU A 453 -23.96 5.82 -6.26
C LEU A 453 -22.90 6.08 -7.36
N GLY A 454 -21.92 5.19 -7.51
CA GLY A 454 -20.94 5.20 -8.58
C GLY A 454 -21.57 4.97 -9.94
N GLY A 455 -22.38 3.91 -10.06
CA GLY A 455 -23.11 3.59 -11.28
C GLY A 455 -24.06 4.72 -11.72
N LEU A 456 -24.76 5.37 -10.78
CA LEU A 456 -25.60 6.54 -11.07
C LEU A 456 -24.78 7.70 -11.68
N GLN A 457 -23.63 8.02 -11.09
CA GLN A 457 -22.72 9.03 -11.65
C GLN A 457 -22.24 8.64 -13.05
N ASP A 458 -21.88 7.37 -13.26
CA ASP A 458 -21.37 6.88 -14.54
C ASP A 458 -22.46 6.94 -15.63
N ILE A 459 -23.73 6.71 -15.28
CA ILE A 459 -24.90 6.95 -16.16
C ILE A 459 -25.02 8.42 -16.52
N ALA A 460 -24.93 9.33 -15.55
CA ALA A 460 -25.01 10.78 -15.81
C ALA A 460 -23.87 11.26 -16.73
N VAL A 461 -22.64 10.79 -16.49
CA VAL A 461 -21.47 11.07 -17.34
C VAL A 461 -21.68 10.51 -18.76
N ALA A 462 -22.20 9.29 -18.88
CA ALA A 462 -22.51 8.70 -20.19
C ALA A 462 -23.55 9.53 -20.95
N LYS A 463 -24.66 9.94 -20.30
CA LYS A 463 -25.68 10.81 -20.89
C LYS A 463 -25.09 12.12 -21.40
N ALA A 464 -24.30 12.79 -20.56
CA ALA A 464 -23.64 14.04 -20.92
C ALA A 464 -22.69 13.85 -22.12
N TYR A 465 -21.92 12.76 -22.15
CA TYR A 465 -21.05 12.46 -23.29
C TYR A 465 -21.83 12.20 -24.58
N MET A 466 -22.89 11.39 -24.53
CA MET A 466 -23.71 11.07 -25.71
C MET A 466 -24.40 12.30 -26.30
N ALA A 467 -24.78 13.27 -25.47
CA ALA A 467 -25.35 14.54 -25.92
C ALA A 467 -24.39 15.38 -26.79
N THR A 468 -23.07 15.11 -26.73
CA THR A 468 -22.07 15.81 -27.57
C THR A 468 -21.87 15.20 -28.95
N ILE A 469 -22.59 14.12 -29.28
CA ILE A 469 -22.40 13.35 -30.51
C ILE A 469 -23.38 13.82 -31.58
N ASP A 470 -22.89 14.59 -32.55
CA ASP A 470 -23.55 14.80 -33.84
C ASP A 470 -23.17 13.65 -34.79
N GLY A 471 -24.15 12.84 -35.18
CA GLY A 471 -23.91 11.61 -35.95
C GLY A 471 -25.00 11.29 -36.98
N LYS A 472 -24.71 10.31 -37.85
CA LYS A 472 -25.66 9.72 -38.81
C LYS A 472 -26.85 9.06 -38.09
N ALA A 473 -27.98 8.92 -38.77
CA ALA A 473 -29.22 8.35 -38.22
C ALA A 473 -29.02 6.98 -37.54
N GLU A 474 -28.22 6.09 -38.12
CA GLU A 474 -27.95 4.75 -37.58
C GLU A 474 -27.17 4.77 -36.25
N SER A 475 -26.19 5.67 -36.12
CA SER A 475 -25.46 5.88 -34.86
C SER A 475 -26.36 6.51 -33.80
N LYS A 476 -27.26 7.42 -34.21
CA LYS A 476 -28.23 8.03 -33.31
C LYS A 476 -29.19 7.00 -32.72
N ALA A 477 -29.73 6.11 -33.54
CA ALA A 477 -30.60 5.02 -33.08
C ALA A 477 -29.90 4.04 -32.13
N ALA A 478 -28.61 3.75 -32.35
CA ALA A 478 -27.83 2.90 -31.44
C ALA A 478 -27.56 3.59 -30.08
N ILE A 479 -27.26 4.89 -30.10
CA ILE A 479 -27.07 5.70 -28.89
C ILE A 479 -28.37 5.81 -28.10
N GLU A 480 -29.50 6.06 -28.75
CA GLU A 480 -30.82 6.14 -28.10
C GLU A 480 -31.16 4.82 -27.38
N ARG A 481 -30.91 3.67 -28.00
CA ARG A 481 -31.10 2.36 -27.37
C ARG A 481 -30.15 2.12 -26.20
N TYR A 482 -28.88 2.50 -26.31
CA TYR A 482 -27.94 2.44 -25.20
C TYR A 482 -28.39 3.32 -24.02
N LEU A 483 -28.86 4.54 -24.29
CA LEU A 483 -29.37 5.45 -23.24
C LEU A 483 -30.62 4.90 -22.57
N ALA A 484 -31.53 4.25 -23.32
CA ALA A 484 -32.68 3.57 -22.74
C ALA A 484 -32.26 2.42 -21.82
N HIS A 485 -31.31 1.58 -22.24
CA HIS A 485 -30.76 0.52 -21.39
C HIS A 485 -30.12 1.08 -20.10
N ARG A 486 -29.35 2.18 -20.20
CA ARG A 486 -28.76 2.83 -19.03
C ARG A 486 -29.81 3.45 -18.10
N GLU A 487 -30.98 3.82 -18.61
CA GLU A 487 -32.09 4.30 -17.79
C GLU A 487 -32.75 3.19 -16.96
N GLU A 488 -32.89 1.99 -17.54
CA GLU A 488 -33.35 0.79 -16.82
C GLU A 488 -32.37 0.39 -15.71
N GLU A 489 -31.07 0.43 -16.01
CA GLU A 489 -30.02 0.21 -15.01
C GLU A 489 -30.06 1.29 -13.92
N ARG A 490 -30.31 2.56 -14.28
CA ARG A 490 -30.51 3.65 -13.33
C ARG A 490 -31.61 3.30 -12.34
N ALA A 491 -32.78 2.89 -12.83
CA ALA A 491 -33.92 2.52 -12.00
C ALA A 491 -33.58 1.35 -11.06
N THR A 492 -32.80 0.37 -11.55
CA THR A 492 -32.33 -0.77 -10.74
C THR A 492 -31.39 -0.31 -9.62
N LEU A 493 -30.42 0.56 -9.91
CA LEU A 493 -29.49 1.09 -8.91
C LEU A 493 -30.22 1.94 -7.86
N PHE A 494 -31.16 2.79 -8.30
CA PHE A 494 -32.01 3.58 -7.40
C PHE A 494 -32.80 2.67 -6.44
N ALA A 495 -33.32 1.53 -6.90
CA ALA A 495 -34.03 0.59 -6.03
C ALA A 495 -33.12 -0.11 -4.99
N GLN A 496 -31.80 -0.18 -5.22
CA GLN A 496 -30.86 -0.82 -4.31
C GLN A 496 -30.32 0.11 -3.22
N VAL A 497 -30.21 1.41 -3.51
CA VAL A 497 -29.67 2.42 -2.56
C VAL A 497 -30.34 2.36 -1.18
N PRO A 498 -31.68 2.26 -1.04
CA PRO A 498 -32.34 2.21 0.27
C PRO A 498 -31.90 1.02 1.13
N GLY A 499 -31.79 -0.17 0.52
CA GLY A 499 -31.36 -1.37 1.23
C GLY A 499 -29.90 -1.30 1.69
N HIS A 500 -29.02 -0.70 0.88
CA HIS A 500 -27.63 -0.47 1.29
C HIS A 500 -27.55 0.60 2.38
N TRP A 501 -28.38 1.64 2.31
CA TRP A 501 -28.45 2.69 3.30
C TRP A 501 -28.91 2.17 4.66
N GLU A 502 -29.99 1.37 4.69
CA GLU A 502 -30.53 0.77 5.91
C GLU A 502 -29.47 -0.08 6.64
N ARG A 503 -28.62 -0.79 5.89
CA ARG A 503 -27.50 -1.54 6.50
C ARG A 503 -26.52 -0.62 7.22
N ILE A 504 -26.16 0.53 6.64
CA ILE A 504 -25.21 1.50 7.22
C ILE A 504 -25.81 2.26 8.42
N THR A 505 -27.13 2.47 8.41
CA THR A 505 -27.85 3.18 9.49
C THR A 505 -28.43 2.22 10.54
N SER A 506 -28.26 0.91 10.35
CA SER A 506 -28.72 -0.11 11.29
C SER A 506 -28.05 -0.02 12.67
N VAL A 507 -28.76 -0.51 13.69
CA VAL A 507 -28.20 -0.66 15.04
C VAL A 507 -26.98 -1.59 15.03
N SER A 508 -27.02 -2.65 14.23
CA SER A 508 -25.91 -3.60 14.09
C SER A 508 -24.65 -2.91 13.57
N TYR A 509 -24.77 -2.09 12.52
CA TYR A 509 -23.63 -1.33 11.99
C TYR A 509 -23.05 -0.37 13.02
N ARG A 510 -23.91 0.36 13.75
CA ARG A 510 -23.46 1.25 14.83
C ARG A 510 -22.78 0.51 15.99
N ARG A 511 -23.20 -0.72 16.30
CA ARG A 511 -22.54 -1.55 17.32
C ARG A 511 -21.13 -1.95 16.91
N VAL A 512 -20.98 -2.49 15.69
CA VAL A 512 -19.66 -2.85 15.15
C VAL A 512 -18.77 -1.61 15.04
N LEU A 513 -19.34 -0.46 14.64
CA LEU A 513 -18.62 0.80 14.60
C LEU A 513 -18.15 1.19 16.00
N ALA A 514 -19.02 1.15 17.01
CA ALA A 514 -18.65 1.47 18.38
C ALA A 514 -17.58 0.53 18.94
N GLU A 515 -17.66 -0.79 18.66
CA GLU A 515 -16.62 -1.76 19.04
C GLU A 515 -15.28 -1.43 18.41
N LEU A 516 -15.27 -1.07 17.12
CA LEU A 516 -14.09 -0.54 16.45
C LEU A 516 -13.53 0.69 17.18
N LEU A 517 -14.37 1.68 17.51
CA LEU A 517 -13.91 2.90 18.18
C LEU A 517 -13.36 2.66 19.58
N VAL A 518 -13.83 1.63 20.29
CA VAL A 518 -13.31 1.23 21.60
C VAL A 518 -11.99 0.46 21.48
N THR A 519 -11.80 -0.25 20.36
CA THR A 519 -10.60 -1.04 20.09
C THR A 519 -9.44 -0.17 19.59
N LEU A 520 -9.75 0.91 18.86
CA LEU A 520 -8.80 1.93 18.43
C LEU A 520 -8.26 2.71 19.61
#